data_AF-A0A0M3IZX9-F1
#
_entry.id   AF-A0A0M3IZX9-F1
#
_cell.length_a   1.000
_cell.length_b   1.000
_cell.length_c   1.000
_cell.angle_alpha   90.00
_cell.angle_beta   90.00
_cell.angle_gamma   90.00
#
_symmetry.space_group_name_H-M   'P 1'
#
loop_
_entity.id
_entity.type
_entity.pdbx_description
1 polymer ?
#
loop_
_entity_poly.entity_id
_entity_poly.type
_entity_poly.pdbx_seq_one_letter_code
_entity_poly.pdbx_strand_id
1 'polypeptide(L)'
;MLAGLLTFTGLCYGVAIAAIVLMFSFYTSGAPCHLPKFFISFNLILCVIVSVLSILPSIQERMPRSGLLQSSFITLYTMYITWSALINNPDKECNPSIINIFTNRTTPHGEEMYGTPLPAESLVSLLIWFICVLYASFRTSSSFNKIAGGGQSSTIDSSDNEGDPESARVWDDEKDAVSYSYSFFHFVFGLASLYVMMTLTSWYKPDNDLRHLNSNMAAVWVKIVSSWLCLVIYSWTLAAPAIFPDRDFS
;
A
#
# COMPACT_ATOMS: atom_id res chain seq x y z
N MET A 1 1.71 1.70 -27.47
CA MET A 1 1.65 1.11 -26.11
C MET A 1 2.86 1.50 -25.26
N LEU A 2 4.10 1.29 -25.73
CA LEU A 2 5.32 1.67 -24.99
C LEU A 2 5.42 3.17 -24.65
N ALA A 3 5.12 4.06 -25.60
CA ALA A 3 5.12 5.50 -25.37
C ALA A 3 4.14 5.93 -24.26
N GLY A 4 2.94 5.33 -24.22
CA GLY A 4 1.94 5.61 -23.17
C GLY A 4 2.36 5.10 -21.79
N LEU A 5 3.06 3.97 -21.71
CA LEU A 5 3.61 3.44 -20.46
C LEU A 5 4.73 4.33 -19.92
N LEU A 6 5.61 4.81 -20.79
CA LEU A 6 6.71 5.70 -20.43
C LEU A 6 6.22 7.07 -19.98
N THR A 7 5.24 7.67 -20.67
CA THR A 7 4.67 8.96 -20.26
C THR A 7 3.98 8.86 -18.92
N PHE A 8 3.20 7.80 -18.68
CA PHE A 8 2.54 7.58 -17.40
C PHE A 8 3.53 7.35 -16.26
N THR A 9 4.56 6.53 -16.49
CA THR A 9 5.63 6.29 -15.50
C THR A 9 6.40 7.57 -15.18
N GLY A 10 6.72 8.38 -16.18
CA GLY A 10 7.35 9.68 -16.01
C GLY A 10 6.49 10.65 -15.20
N LEU A 11 5.17 10.67 -15.44
CA LEU A 11 4.23 11.47 -14.64
C LEU A 11 4.18 11.01 -13.18
N CYS A 12 4.15 9.70 -12.91
CA CYS A 12 4.21 9.17 -11.55
C CYS A 12 5.48 9.61 -10.80
N TYR A 13 6.64 9.52 -11.44
CA TYR A 13 7.89 10.01 -10.84
C TYR A 13 7.90 11.53 -10.67
N GLY A 14 7.34 12.28 -11.62
CA GLY A 14 7.19 13.74 -11.51
C GLY A 14 6.36 14.14 -10.30
N VAL A 15 5.22 13.46 -10.08
CA VAL A 15 4.38 13.67 -8.89
C VAL A 15 5.12 13.29 -7.61
N ALA A 16 5.86 12.18 -7.59
CA ALA A 16 6.65 11.78 -6.43
C ALA A 16 7.72 12.82 -6.07
N ILE A 17 8.44 13.33 -7.05
CA ILE A 17 9.46 14.38 -6.87
C ILE A 17 8.81 15.67 -6.37
N ALA A 18 7.68 16.09 -6.95
CA ALA A 18 6.94 17.25 -6.48
C ALA A 18 6.51 17.08 -5.02
N ALA A 19 6.00 15.90 -4.64
CA ALA A 19 5.64 15.60 -3.25
C ALA A 19 6.84 15.69 -2.29
N ILE A 20 8.02 15.21 -2.70
CA ILE A 20 9.27 15.34 -1.94
C ILE A 20 9.63 16.81 -1.72
N VAL A 21 9.60 17.62 -2.78
CA VAL A 21 9.92 19.06 -2.71
C VAL A 21 8.95 19.78 -1.78
N LEU A 22 7.65 19.50 -1.88
CA LEU A 22 6.63 20.07 -1.00
C LEU A 22 6.86 19.64 0.46
N MET A 23 7.16 18.35 0.70
CA MET A 23 7.48 17.84 2.03
C MET A 23 8.69 18.55 2.65
N PHE A 24 9.78 18.70 1.90
CA PHE A 24 10.94 19.45 2.38
C PHE A 24 10.59 20.92 2.67
N SER A 25 9.86 21.59 1.77
CA SER A 25 9.51 23.01 1.95
C SER A 25 8.63 23.24 3.20
N PHE A 26 7.59 22.43 3.39
CA PHE A 26 6.62 22.64 4.47
C PHE A 26 7.05 22.09 5.82
N TYR A 27 7.73 20.95 5.87
CA TYR A 27 8.03 20.23 7.14
C TYR A 27 9.47 20.38 7.61
N THR A 28 10.35 21.00 6.81
CA THR A 28 11.77 21.22 7.19
C THR A 28 12.17 22.69 7.30
N SER A 29 11.20 23.60 7.22
CA SER A 29 11.41 25.04 7.41
C SER A 29 11.59 25.39 8.90
N GLY A 30 12.75 25.06 9.47
CA GLY A 30 13.11 25.39 10.85
C GLY A 30 14.35 24.64 11.35
N ALA A 31 15.18 25.31 12.17
CA ALA A 31 16.40 24.73 12.73
C ALA A 31 16.20 23.50 13.65
N PRO A 32 15.10 23.33 14.42
CA PRO A 32 14.93 22.17 15.31
C PRO A 32 14.29 20.93 14.64
N CYS A 33 13.89 20.98 13.37
CA CYS A 33 13.10 19.94 12.70
C CYS A 33 13.95 18.77 12.14
N HIS A 34 14.73 18.12 13.00
CA HIS A 34 15.62 17.02 12.60
C HIS A 34 14.88 15.74 12.24
N LEU A 35 13.79 15.42 12.94
CA LEU A 35 13.08 14.15 12.78
C LEU A 35 12.35 14.05 11.43
N PRO A 36 11.51 15.03 11.00
CA PRO A 36 10.95 15.03 9.65
C PRO A 36 12.02 14.98 8.56
N LYS A 37 13.11 15.74 8.73
CA LYS A 37 14.23 15.77 7.77
C LYS A 37 14.88 14.40 7.61
N PHE A 38 15.08 13.68 8.71
CA PHE A 38 15.60 12.31 8.67
C PHE A 38 14.63 11.36 7.95
N PHE A 39 13.34 11.37 8.30
CA PHE A 39 12.37 10.48 7.66
C PHE A 39 12.25 10.69 6.15
N ILE A 40 12.17 11.95 5.69
CA ILE A 40 12.07 12.26 4.27
C ILE A 40 13.35 11.83 3.54
N SER A 41 14.53 12.19 4.06
CA SER A 41 15.81 11.85 3.41
C SER A 41 16.07 10.34 3.37
N PHE A 42 15.76 9.62 4.44
CA PHE A 42 15.95 8.17 4.50
C PHE A 42 15.01 7.44 3.54
N ASN A 43 13.71 7.79 3.49
CA ASN A 43 12.78 7.20 2.52
C ASN A 43 13.18 7.54 1.08
N LEU A 44 13.67 8.76 0.81
CA LEU A 44 14.20 9.14 -0.51
C LEU A 44 15.35 8.23 -0.94
N ILE A 45 16.33 8.00 -0.06
CA ILE A 45 17.47 7.12 -0.34
C ILE A 45 16.98 5.70 -0.67
N LEU A 46 16.06 5.16 0.13
CA LEU A 46 15.50 3.83 -0.12
C LEU A 46 14.74 3.75 -1.46
N CYS A 47 13.95 4.77 -1.81
CA CYS A 47 13.27 4.83 -3.10
C CYS A 47 14.27 4.86 -4.28
N VAL A 48 15.37 5.61 -4.15
CA VAL A 48 16.44 5.63 -5.18
C VAL A 48 17.08 4.25 -5.32
N ILE A 49 17.42 3.57 -4.22
CA ILE A 49 17.98 2.21 -4.25
C ILE A 49 17.01 1.26 -4.98
N VAL A 50 15.73 1.29 -4.62
CA VAL A 50 14.69 0.46 -5.22
C VAL A 50 14.52 0.73 -6.73
N SER A 51 14.54 1.99 -7.14
CA SER A 51 14.52 2.39 -8.55
C SER A 51 15.73 1.84 -9.31
N VAL A 52 16.93 1.93 -8.73
CA VAL A 52 18.16 1.41 -9.35
C VAL A 52 18.11 -0.12 -9.49
N LEU A 53 17.68 -0.83 -8.43
CA LEU A 53 17.50 -2.29 -8.48
C LEU A 53 16.49 -2.72 -9.57
N SER A 54 15.46 -1.92 -9.82
CA SER A 54 14.45 -2.23 -10.84
C SER A 54 14.96 -2.04 -12.28
N ILE A 55 16.03 -1.26 -12.48
CA ILE A 55 16.65 -1.00 -13.78
C ILE A 55 17.85 -1.92 -14.03
N LEU A 56 18.41 -2.55 -12.99
CA LEU A 56 19.59 -3.40 -13.11
C LEU A 56 19.34 -4.54 -14.10
N PRO A 57 20.17 -4.68 -15.16
CA PRO A 57 19.94 -5.67 -16.21
C PRO A 57 19.95 -7.10 -15.66
N SER A 58 20.81 -7.39 -14.67
CA SER A 58 20.88 -8.69 -13.99
C SER A 58 19.58 -9.11 -13.29
N ILE A 59 18.74 -8.15 -12.89
CA ILE A 59 17.42 -8.41 -12.28
C ILE A 59 16.35 -8.55 -13.36
N GLN A 60 16.40 -7.73 -14.41
CA GLN A 60 15.42 -7.76 -15.50
C GLN A 60 15.50 -9.05 -16.32
N GLU A 61 16.70 -9.62 -16.50
CA GLU A 61 16.87 -10.90 -17.18
C GLU A 61 16.19 -12.07 -16.45
N ARG A 62 16.11 -11.99 -15.11
CA ARG A 62 15.50 -13.03 -14.28
C ARG A 62 14.04 -12.75 -13.94
N MET A 63 13.62 -11.49 -13.96
CA MET A 63 12.26 -11.07 -13.65
C MET A 63 11.73 -10.10 -14.73
N PRO A 64 11.29 -10.60 -15.89
CA PRO A 64 10.82 -9.77 -17.01
C PRO A 64 9.53 -9.00 -16.71
N ARG A 65 8.85 -9.32 -15.60
CA ARG A 65 7.69 -8.57 -15.08
C ARG A 65 8.06 -7.37 -14.22
N SER A 66 9.31 -7.28 -13.75
CA SER A 66 9.79 -6.13 -12.99
C SER A 66 10.00 -4.96 -13.94
N GLY A 67 9.06 -4.03 -13.90
CA GLY A 67 9.05 -2.84 -14.75
C GLY A 67 9.25 -1.55 -13.96
N LEU A 68 9.73 -0.51 -14.64
CA LEU A 68 9.87 0.85 -14.12
C LEU A 68 8.55 1.45 -13.59
N LEU A 69 7.41 0.95 -14.11
CA LEU A 69 6.08 1.31 -13.63
C LEU A 69 5.84 0.83 -12.19
N GLN A 70 6.30 -0.37 -11.84
CA GLN A 70 6.08 -0.92 -10.51
C GLN A 70 6.85 -0.10 -9.46
N SER A 71 8.13 0.21 -9.73
CA SER A 71 8.94 1.04 -8.83
C SER A 71 8.40 2.47 -8.67
N SER A 72 7.75 3.04 -9.70
CA SER A 72 7.15 4.38 -9.60
C SER A 72 5.94 4.40 -8.67
N PHE A 73 5.07 3.37 -8.71
CA PHE A 73 3.95 3.22 -7.78
C PHE A 73 4.41 3.01 -6.34
N ILE A 74 5.44 2.18 -6.13
CA ILE A 74 6.01 1.97 -4.79
C ILE A 74 6.56 3.29 -4.25
N THR A 75 7.28 4.05 -5.08
CA THR A 75 7.83 5.36 -4.68
C THR A 75 6.73 6.35 -4.31
N LEU A 76 5.66 6.45 -5.12
CA LEU A 76 4.51 7.29 -4.81
C LEU A 76 3.85 6.90 -3.48
N TYR A 77 3.67 5.60 -3.25
CA TYR A 77 3.09 5.08 -2.02
C TYR A 77 3.96 5.38 -0.80
N THR A 78 5.28 5.22 -0.90
CA THR A 78 6.21 5.59 0.17
C THR A 78 6.14 7.08 0.48
N MET A 79 6.06 7.94 -0.54
CA MET A 79 5.91 9.39 -0.33
C MET A 79 4.57 9.73 0.32
N TYR A 80 3.49 9.04 -0.05
CA TYR A 80 2.18 9.18 0.58
C TYR A 80 2.20 8.78 2.06
N ILE A 81 2.77 7.61 2.40
CA ILE A 81 2.89 7.19 3.80
C ILE A 81 3.76 8.16 4.59
N THR A 82 4.86 8.64 4.00
CA THR A 82 5.76 9.59 4.65
C THR A 82 5.01 10.88 4.97
N TRP A 83 4.29 11.45 4.01
CA TRP A 83 3.40 12.60 4.22
C TRP A 83 2.38 12.35 5.32
N SER A 84 1.70 11.21 5.26
CA SER A 84 0.70 10.76 6.24
C SER A 84 1.28 10.61 7.65
N ALA A 85 2.54 10.19 7.78
CA ALA A 85 3.25 10.12 9.06
C ALA A 85 3.61 11.51 9.58
N LEU A 86 4.07 12.41 8.71
CA LEU A 86 4.47 13.77 9.10
C LEU A 86 3.29 14.62 9.62
N ILE A 87 2.10 14.45 9.04
CA ILE A 87 0.87 15.11 9.53
C ILE A 87 0.56 14.73 11.00
N ASN A 88 0.93 13.52 11.41
CA ASN A 88 0.68 13.01 12.77
C ASN A 88 1.78 13.40 13.77
N ASN A 89 2.83 14.12 13.35
CA ASN A 89 3.92 14.57 14.21
C ASN A 89 3.43 15.63 15.23
N PRO A 90 3.72 15.50 16.54
CA PRO A 90 3.30 16.45 17.59
C PRO A 90 4.04 17.77 17.62
N ASP A 91 5.20 17.87 16.96
CA ASP A 91 5.99 19.09 16.98
C ASP A 91 5.31 20.17 16.12
N LYS A 92 4.61 21.11 16.79
CA LYS A 92 3.86 22.21 16.14
C LYS A 92 4.75 23.16 15.33
N GLU A 93 6.04 23.24 15.67
CA GLU A 93 7.01 24.06 14.94
C GLU A 93 7.37 23.44 13.58
N CYS A 94 7.28 22.12 13.46
CA CYS A 94 7.71 21.37 12.28
C CYS A 94 6.54 20.80 11.47
N ASN A 95 5.34 20.80 12.04
CA ASN A 95 4.11 20.40 11.39
C ASN A 95 3.24 21.65 11.24
N PRO A 96 3.29 22.35 10.08
CA PRO A 96 2.36 23.44 9.82
C PRO A 96 0.96 22.83 9.85
N SER A 97 0.25 23.04 10.96
CA SER A 97 -1.00 22.35 11.23
C SER A 97 -1.93 22.57 10.04
N ILE A 98 -2.28 21.49 9.33
CA ILE A 98 -3.25 21.49 8.24
C ILE A 98 -4.57 22.15 8.70
N ILE A 99 -4.84 22.13 10.01
CA ILE A 99 -5.93 22.86 10.67
C ILE A 99 -5.86 24.37 10.37
N ASN A 100 -4.72 25.05 10.49
CA ASN A 100 -4.64 26.49 10.15
C ASN A 100 -4.85 26.78 8.66
N ILE A 101 -4.60 25.82 7.77
CA ILE A 101 -4.81 25.97 6.32
C ILE A 101 -6.28 25.74 5.94
N PHE A 102 -6.95 24.77 6.57
CA PHE A 102 -8.38 24.49 6.33
C PHE A 102 -9.32 25.43 7.08
N THR A 103 -9.00 25.82 8.31
CA THR A 103 -9.82 26.73 9.13
C THR A 103 -9.85 28.15 8.57
N ASN A 104 -8.85 28.57 7.78
CA ASN A 104 -8.82 29.92 7.19
C ASN A 104 -9.83 30.12 6.03
N ARG A 105 -10.59 29.09 5.63
CA ARG A 105 -11.60 29.19 4.57
C ARG A 105 -13.06 29.19 5.04
N THR A 106 -13.36 28.89 6.30
CA THR A 106 -14.74 28.87 6.79
C THR A 106 -14.82 29.23 8.27
N THR A 107 -14.98 30.52 8.58
CA THR A 107 -16.04 31.06 9.46
C THR A 107 -15.87 32.57 9.68
N PRO A 108 -16.84 33.41 9.27
CA PRO A 108 -17.23 34.55 10.08
C PRO A 108 -18.00 34.02 11.29
N HIS A 109 -17.71 34.53 12.48
CA HIS A 109 -18.25 34.13 13.80
C HIS A 109 -17.58 32.92 14.49
N GLY A 110 -16.90 33.23 15.60
CA GLY A 110 -16.15 32.30 16.43
C GLY A 110 -17.04 31.40 17.30
N GLU A 111 -17.53 30.31 16.73
CA GLU A 111 -17.89 29.12 17.49
C GLU A 111 -16.83 28.03 17.23
N GLU A 112 -16.14 27.60 18.29
CA GLU A 112 -15.17 26.51 18.25
C GLU A 112 -15.90 25.17 18.00
N MET A 113 -15.95 24.76 16.73
CA MET A 113 -16.50 23.48 16.32
C MET A 113 -15.57 22.33 16.77
N TYR A 114 -15.92 21.66 17.86
CA TYR A 114 -15.35 20.37 18.32
C TYR A 114 -15.82 19.21 17.43
N GLY A 115 -15.59 19.32 16.13
CA GLY A 115 -15.79 18.22 15.18
C GLY A 115 -14.55 18.13 14.33
N THR A 116 -13.72 17.11 14.54
CA THR A 116 -12.63 16.81 13.61
C THR A 116 -13.25 16.49 12.25
N PRO A 117 -13.09 17.31 11.20
CA PRO A 117 -13.31 16.80 9.86
C PRO A 117 -12.36 15.61 9.73
N LEU A 118 -12.88 14.43 9.35
CA LEU A 118 -12.04 13.27 9.08
C LEU A 118 -10.89 13.75 8.20
N PRO A 119 -9.63 13.69 8.68
CA PRO A 119 -8.52 14.27 7.95
C PRO A 119 -8.51 13.61 6.58
N ALA A 120 -8.43 14.42 5.51
CA ALA A 120 -8.49 13.92 4.14
C ALA A 120 -7.49 12.77 3.88
N GLU A 121 -6.39 12.73 4.64
CA GLU A 121 -5.44 11.62 4.71
C GLU A 121 -6.10 10.28 5.09
N SER A 122 -6.89 10.22 6.16
CA SER A 122 -7.58 9.00 6.59
C SER A 122 -8.57 8.52 5.52
N LEU A 123 -9.29 9.44 4.89
CA LEU A 123 -10.21 9.14 3.78
C LEU A 123 -9.46 8.56 2.57
N VAL A 124 -8.33 9.16 2.19
CA VAL A 124 -7.50 8.66 1.07
C VAL A 124 -6.92 7.28 1.40
N SER A 125 -6.44 7.07 2.62
CA SER A 125 -5.92 5.79 3.11
C SER A 125 -6.99 4.69 3.07
N LEU A 126 -8.24 5.03 3.44
CA LEU A 126 -9.37 4.11 3.41
C LEU A 126 -9.81 3.76 1.99
N LEU A 127 -9.80 4.73 1.05
CA LEU A 127 -10.09 4.48 -0.36
C LEU A 127 -9.05 3.58 -1.01
N ILE A 128 -7.76 3.83 -0.77
CA ILE A 128 -6.67 2.98 -1.27
C ILE A 128 -6.83 1.56 -0.74
N TRP A 129 -7.06 1.41 0.56
CA TRP A 129 -7.29 0.11 1.19
C TRP A 129 -8.48 -0.63 0.56
N PHE A 130 -9.61 0.06 0.36
CA PHE A 130 -10.81 -0.52 -0.24
C PHE A 130 -10.54 -1.01 -1.67
N ILE A 131 -9.85 -0.22 -2.49
CA ILE A 131 -9.45 -0.61 -3.84
C ILE A 131 -8.51 -1.83 -3.81
N CYS A 132 -7.55 -1.87 -2.88
CA CYS A 132 -6.63 -3.01 -2.74
C CYS A 132 -7.38 -4.29 -2.34
N VAL A 133 -8.32 -4.21 -1.41
CA VAL A 133 -9.15 -5.36 -1.00
C VAL A 133 -10.03 -5.83 -2.15
N LEU A 134 -10.68 -4.91 -2.88
CA LEU A 134 -11.45 -5.26 -4.06
C LEU A 134 -10.59 -5.93 -5.14
N TYR A 135 -9.40 -5.39 -5.40
CA TYR A 135 -8.46 -5.99 -6.34
C TYR A 135 -8.02 -7.38 -5.89
N ALA A 136 -7.72 -7.57 -4.60
CA ALA A 136 -7.37 -8.89 -4.05
C ALA A 136 -8.54 -9.88 -4.21
N SER A 137 -9.77 -9.44 -3.94
CA SER A 137 -11.00 -10.24 -4.14
C SER A 137 -11.20 -10.64 -5.60
N PHE A 138 -11.03 -9.72 -6.54
CA PHE A 138 -11.14 -10.04 -7.97
C PHE A 138 -9.97 -10.89 -8.47
N ARG A 139 -8.75 -10.68 -7.96
CA ARG A 139 -7.58 -11.49 -8.32
C ARG A 139 -7.70 -12.91 -7.78
N THR A 140 -8.16 -13.08 -6.55
CA THR A 140 -8.38 -14.41 -5.98
C THR A 140 -9.49 -15.13 -6.73
N SER A 141 -10.57 -14.43 -7.10
CA SER A 141 -11.65 -15.00 -7.93
C SER A 141 -11.21 -15.33 -9.36
N SER A 142 -10.35 -14.53 -10.00
CA SER A 142 -9.86 -14.80 -11.35
C SER A 142 -8.78 -15.88 -11.40
N SER A 143 -7.97 -16.01 -10.35
CA SER A 143 -7.05 -17.14 -10.17
C SER A 143 -7.84 -18.41 -9.86
N PHE A 144 -8.92 -18.30 -9.06
CA PHE A 144 -9.89 -19.36 -8.82
C PHE A 144 -10.58 -19.79 -10.12
N ASN A 145 -11.10 -18.89 -10.96
CA ASN A 145 -11.72 -19.25 -12.25
C ASN A 145 -10.73 -19.92 -13.23
N LYS A 146 -9.42 -19.65 -13.10
CA LYS A 146 -8.38 -20.34 -13.88
C LYS A 146 -8.07 -21.74 -13.35
N ILE A 147 -8.19 -21.96 -12.05
CA ILE A 147 -7.92 -23.25 -11.39
C ILE A 147 -9.19 -24.14 -11.37
N ALA A 148 -10.37 -23.54 -11.27
CA ALA A 148 -11.67 -24.19 -11.13
C ALA A 148 -12.41 -24.39 -12.48
N GLY A 149 -11.72 -24.33 -13.63
CA GLY A 149 -12.33 -24.67 -14.94
C GLY A 149 -11.88 -23.88 -16.17
N GLY A 150 -10.87 -23.01 -16.06
CA GLY A 150 -10.44 -22.12 -17.14
C GLY A 150 -9.27 -22.60 -18.02
N GLY A 151 -8.96 -23.90 -18.04
CA GLY A 151 -7.84 -24.45 -18.80
C GLY A 151 -8.19 -25.77 -19.47
N GLN A 152 -8.35 -25.73 -20.80
CA GLN A 152 -8.26 -26.85 -21.74
C GLN A 152 -8.91 -28.18 -21.30
N SER A 153 -10.08 -28.48 -21.86
CA SER A 153 -10.48 -29.87 -22.06
C SER A 153 -9.47 -30.51 -23.03
N SER A 154 -8.37 -31.00 -22.44
CA SER A 154 -7.56 -32.05 -23.04
C SER A 154 -8.46 -33.27 -23.13
N THR A 155 -8.73 -33.65 -24.37
CA THR A 155 -9.25 -34.93 -24.80
C THR A 155 -8.69 -36.07 -23.95
N ILE A 156 -9.47 -36.60 -23.01
CA ILE A 156 -9.28 -37.95 -22.50
C ILE A 156 -10.35 -38.79 -23.18
N ASP A 157 -9.90 -39.44 -24.24
CA ASP A 157 -10.48 -40.64 -24.82
C ASP A 157 -10.74 -41.67 -23.72
N SER A 158 -12.02 -42.02 -23.53
CA SER A 158 -12.46 -43.22 -22.80
C SER A 158 -13.90 -43.48 -23.19
N SER A 159 -14.04 -44.52 -23.99
CA SER A 159 -15.25 -45.15 -24.50
C SER A 159 -16.26 -45.51 -23.40
N ASP A 160 -17.54 -45.38 -23.75
CA ASP A 160 -18.72 -46.10 -23.27
C ASP A 160 -18.96 -46.27 -21.75
N ASN A 161 -19.99 -45.59 -21.22
CA ASN A 161 -21.24 -46.26 -20.82
C ASN A 161 -22.35 -45.29 -20.40
N GLU A 162 -23.59 -45.67 -20.75
CA GLU A 162 -24.86 -45.03 -20.40
C GLU A 162 -25.13 -45.03 -18.88
N GLY A 163 -25.80 -43.97 -18.38
CA GLY A 163 -26.57 -44.03 -17.13
C GLY A 163 -26.45 -42.80 -16.23
N ASP A 164 -27.60 -42.12 -16.06
CA ASP A 164 -28.00 -41.24 -14.93
C ASP A 164 -27.82 -39.69 -15.09
N PRO A 165 -28.94 -38.91 -15.14
CA PRO A 165 -28.89 -37.45 -15.28
C PRO A 165 -28.90 -36.68 -13.95
N GLU A 166 -28.53 -37.30 -12.82
CA GLU A 166 -28.71 -36.68 -11.50
C GLU A 166 -27.48 -36.73 -10.57
N SER A 167 -26.29 -36.49 -11.12
CA SER A 167 -25.14 -36.05 -10.30
C SER A 167 -24.70 -34.65 -10.69
N ALA A 168 -25.40 -33.64 -10.15
CA ALA A 168 -24.77 -32.36 -9.89
C ALA A 168 -23.60 -32.65 -8.94
N ARG A 169 -22.41 -32.88 -9.49
CA ARG A 169 -21.18 -33.14 -8.74
C ARG A 169 -20.94 -31.93 -7.85
N VAL A 170 -21.37 -32.02 -6.60
CA VAL A 170 -20.94 -31.11 -5.54
C VAL A 170 -19.45 -31.30 -5.45
N TRP A 171 -18.71 -30.33 -5.96
CA TRP A 171 -17.26 -30.34 -5.94
C TRP A 171 -16.84 -30.14 -4.47
N ASP A 172 -16.56 -31.25 -3.79
CA ASP A 172 -16.11 -31.27 -2.41
C ASP A 172 -14.64 -30.82 -2.37
N ASP A 173 -14.45 -29.51 -2.20
CA ASP A 173 -13.17 -28.78 -2.30
C ASP A 173 -12.24 -29.00 -1.08
N GLU A 174 -12.58 -29.94 -0.19
CA GLU A 174 -11.85 -30.19 1.06
C GLU A 174 -10.76 -31.27 0.96
N LYS A 175 -10.79 -32.16 -0.06
CA LYS A 175 -9.93 -33.36 -0.08
C LYS A 175 -8.56 -33.22 -0.72
N ASP A 176 -8.39 -32.38 -1.74
CA ASP A 176 -7.12 -32.28 -2.45
C ASP A 176 -6.75 -30.82 -2.77
N ALA A 177 -5.91 -30.26 -1.90
CA ALA A 177 -5.22 -28.97 -2.02
C ALA A 177 -6.10 -27.71 -2.04
N VAL A 178 -6.46 -27.23 -0.85
CA VAL A 178 -7.08 -25.91 -0.68
C VAL A 178 -6.12 -24.82 -1.16
N SER A 179 -6.51 -24.09 -2.22
CA SER A 179 -5.75 -23.01 -2.86
C SER A 179 -5.34 -21.87 -1.90
N TYR A 180 -6.02 -21.77 -0.75
CA TYR A 180 -5.75 -20.77 0.29
C TYR A 180 -6.22 -21.25 1.67
N SER A 181 -5.42 -21.05 2.72
CA SER A 181 -5.84 -21.43 4.08
C SER A 181 -7.00 -20.55 4.58
N TYR A 182 -8.15 -21.16 4.85
CA TYR A 182 -9.34 -20.48 5.38
C TYR A 182 -9.05 -19.74 6.70
N SER A 183 -8.16 -20.27 7.55
CA SER A 183 -7.75 -19.61 8.79
C SER A 183 -6.91 -18.36 8.53
N PHE A 184 -6.01 -18.42 7.55
CA PHE A 184 -5.20 -17.27 7.16
C PHE A 184 -6.05 -16.17 6.51
N PHE A 185 -7.10 -16.52 5.76
CA PHE A 185 -8.08 -15.57 5.24
C PHE A 185 -8.69 -14.69 6.33
N HIS A 186 -9.29 -15.35 7.33
CA HIS A 186 -10.01 -14.68 8.39
C HIS A 186 -9.06 -13.88 9.27
N PHE A 187 -7.84 -14.37 9.47
CA PHE A 187 -6.80 -13.62 10.17
C PHE A 187 -6.42 -12.32 9.45
N VAL A 188 -6.19 -12.37 8.14
CA VAL A 188 -5.89 -11.16 7.34
C VAL A 188 -7.08 -10.21 7.34
N PHE A 189 -8.30 -10.72 7.21
CA PHE A 189 -9.52 -9.89 7.27
C PHE A 189 -9.72 -9.22 8.64
N GLY A 190 -9.39 -9.93 9.73
CA GLY A 190 -9.37 -9.37 11.09
C GLY A 190 -8.31 -8.28 11.28
N LEU A 191 -7.10 -8.45 10.74
CA LEU A 191 -6.10 -7.38 10.73
C LEU A 191 -6.56 -6.18 9.89
N ALA A 192 -7.26 -6.43 8.79
CA ALA A 192 -7.82 -5.39 7.93
C ALA A 192 -8.89 -4.57 8.66
N SER A 193 -9.79 -5.21 9.41
CA SER A 193 -10.81 -4.51 10.20
C SER A 193 -10.20 -3.68 11.33
N LEU A 194 -9.15 -4.18 11.99
CA LEU A 194 -8.38 -3.40 12.97
C LEU A 194 -7.70 -2.17 12.34
N TYR A 195 -7.12 -2.32 11.15
CA TYR A 195 -6.54 -1.19 10.42
C TYR A 195 -7.58 -0.13 10.05
N VAL A 196 -8.76 -0.55 9.58
CA VAL A 196 -9.87 0.36 9.27
C VAL A 196 -10.35 1.07 10.53
N MET A 197 -10.51 0.35 11.64
CA MET A 197 -10.87 0.95 12.93
C MET A 197 -9.88 2.04 13.34
N MET A 198 -8.58 1.76 13.32
CA MET A 198 -7.52 2.73 13.67
C MET A 198 -7.46 3.91 12.70
N THR A 199 -7.77 3.69 11.43
CA THR A 199 -7.79 4.74 10.40
C THR A 199 -9.00 5.66 10.58
N LEU A 200 -10.19 5.11 10.83
CA LEU A 200 -11.41 5.87 11.09
C LEU A 200 -11.32 6.69 12.38
N THR A 201 -10.65 6.17 13.41
CA THR A 201 -10.40 6.90 14.65
C THR A 201 -9.23 7.88 14.55
N SER A 202 -8.66 8.10 13.35
CA SER A 202 -7.51 9.00 13.12
C SER A 202 -6.33 8.72 14.07
N TRP A 203 -6.10 7.45 14.43
CA TRP A 203 -5.06 7.04 15.38
C TRP A 203 -5.11 7.78 16.72
N TYR A 204 -6.32 8.14 17.16
CA TYR A 204 -6.60 8.87 18.39
C TYR A 204 -6.12 8.11 19.63
N LYS A 205 -5.48 8.83 20.55
CA LYS A 205 -5.13 8.34 21.90
C LYS A 205 -6.13 8.94 22.88
N PRO A 206 -6.87 8.12 23.67
CA PRO A 206 -7.81 8.64 24.66
C PRO A 206 -7.02 9.21 25.86
N ASP A 207 -6.66 10.49 25.76
CA ASP A 207 -6.12 11.30 26.86
C ASP A 207 -7.07 12.47 27.11
N ASN A 208 -7.10 13.01 28.33
CA ASN A 208 -8.06 14.05 28.76
C ASN A 208 -7.86 15.43 28.10
N ASP A 209 -6.89 15.58 27.19
CA ASP A 209 -6.59 16.84 26.52
C ASP A 209 -7.12 16.86 25.07
N LEU A 210 -8.34 17.39 24.95
CA LEU A 210 -9.09 17.63 23.72
C LEU A 210 -8.39 18.58 22.72
N ARG A 211 -7.25 19.19 23.06
CA ARG A 211 -6.50 20.10 22.18
C ARG A 211 -5.58 19.38 21.18
N HIS A 212 -5.39 18.07 21.32
CA HIS A 212 -4.43 17.29 20.53
C HIS A 212 -5.06 16.04 19.90
N LEU A 213 -6.17 16.21 19.18
CA LEU A 213 -7.00 15.13 18.65
C LEU A 213 -6.36 14.28 17.53
N ASN A 214 -5.24 14.71 16.94
CA ASN A 214 -4.68 14.06 15.74
C ASN A 214 -3.15 13.95 15.75
N SER A 215 -2.53 13.97 16.93
CA SER A 215 -1.08 13.92 17.03
C SER A 215 -0.60 12.79 17.93
N ASN A 216 0.03 11.79 17.32
CA ASN A 216 0.45 10.58 17.99
C ASN A 216 1.76 10.07 17.39
N MET A 217 2.85 10.19 18.16
CA MET A 217 4.16 9.68 17.74
C MET A 217 4.16 8.18 17.47
N ALA A 218 3.34 7.40 18.17
CA ALA A 218 3.22 5.97 17.90
C ALA A 218 2.69 5.72 16.48
N ALA A 219 1.70 6.51 16.04
CA ALA A 219 1.16 6.41 14.68
C ALA A 219 2.19 6.79 13.62
N VAL A 220 3.02 7.82 13.87
CA VAL A 220 4.14 8.22 12.99
C VAL A 220 5.10 7.04 12.79
N TRP A 221 5.57 6.45 13.89
CA TRP A 221 6.52 5.35 13.83
C TRP A 221 5.94 4.09 13.19
N VAL A 222 4.69 3.74 13.47
CA VAL A 222 4.04 2.59 12.83
C VAL A 222 3.96 2.79 11.32
N LYS A 223 3.57 3.99 10.85
CA LYS A 223 3.53 4.33 9.43
C LYS A 223 4.93 4.27 8.79
N ILE A 224 5.96 4.85 9.43
CA ILE A 224 7.34 4.86 8.91
C ILE A 224 7.97 3.46 8.88
N VAL A 225 7.82 2.66 9.92
CA VAL A 225 8.34 1.28 9.94
C VAL A 225 7.62 0.42 8.91
N SER A 226 6.32 0.62 8.72
CA SER A 226 5.55 -0.03 7.65
C SER A 226 6.11 0.30 6.26
N SER A 227 6.49 1.55 5.99
CA SER A 227 7.10 1.93 4.71
C SER A 227 8.46 1.25 4.51
N TRP A 228 9.30 1.17 5.53
CA TRP A 228 10.61 0.52 5.45
C TRP A 228 10.48 -0.98 5.21
N LEU A 229 9.59 -1.66 5.93
CA LEU A 229 9.32 -3.08 5.71
C LEU A 229 8.80 -3.33 4.30
N CYS A 230 7.90 -2.50 3.79
CA CYS A 230 7.43 -2.59 2.41
C CYS A 230 8.57 -2.48 1.39
N LEU A 231 9.47 -1.51 1.55
CA LEU A 231 10.63 -1.32 0.66
C LEU A 231 11.65 -2.44 0.77
N VAL A 232 11.89 -2.97 1.98
CA VAL A 232 12.78 -4.12 2.19
C VAL A 232 12.21 -5.36 1.53
N ILE A 233 10.92 -5.65 1.71
CA ILE A 233 10.26 -6.79 1.05
C ILE A 233 10.32 -6.61 -0.46
N TYR A 234 10.02 -5.42 -0.98
CA TYR A 234 10.10 -5.14 -2.42
C TYR A 234 11.52 -5.35 -2.97
N SER A 235 12.53 -4.78 -2.30
CA SER A 235 13.94 -4.95 -2.65
C SER A 235 14.34 -6.42 -2.63
N TRP A 236 13.88 -7.17 -1.62
CA TRP A 236 14.14 -8.60 -1.51
C TRP A 236 13.45 -9.40 -2.62
N THR A 237 12.22 -9.07 -3.02
CA THR A 237 11.55 -9.74 -4.13
C THR A 237 12.26 -9.54 -5.47
N LEU A 238 12.96 -8.42 -5.64
CA LEU A 238 13.80 -8.16 -6.82
C LEU A 238 15.17 -8.82 -6.72
N ALA A 239 15.78 -8.82 -5.54
CA ALA A 239 17.14 -9.31 -5.32
C ALA A 239 17.22 -10.84 -5.14
N ALA A 240 16.22 -11.48 -4.53
CA ALA A 240 16.23 -12.92 -4.23
C ALA A 240 16.42 -13.79 -5.49
N PRO A 241 15.75 -13.52 -6.63
CA PRO A 241 15.98 -14.25 -7.88
C PRO A 241 17.39 -14.06 -8.45
N ALA A 242 18.02 -12.91 -8.19
CA ALA A 242 19.36 -12.59 -8.67
C ALA A 242 20.47 -13.20 -7.79
N ILE A 243 20.25 -13.29 -6.48
CA ILE A 243 21.25 -13.79 -5.51
C ILE A 243 21.20 -15.31 -5.36
N PHE A 244 20.02 -15.94 -5.44
CA PHE A 244 19.85 -17.39 -5.31
C PHE A 244 19.36 -18.01 -6.62
N PRO A 245 20.25 -18.24 -7.60
CA PRO A 245 19.87 -18.79 -8.90
C PRO A 245 19.29 -20.21 -8.86
N ASP A 246 19.58 -20.99 -7.82
CA ASP A 246 19.20 -22.41 -7.70
C ASP A 246 17.91 -22.66 -6.88
N ARG A 247 17.18 -21.61 -6.48
CA ARG A 247 15.85 -21.76 -5.89
C ARG A 247 14.79 -21.50 -6.95
N ASP A 248 13.94 -22.49 -7.22
CA ASP A 248 12.77 -22.27 -8.07
C ASP A 248 11.84 -21.23 -7.43
N PHE A 249 11.62 -20.11 -8.15
CA PHE A 249 10.66 -19.07 -7.81
C PHE A 249 9.37 -19.21 -8.64
N SER A 250 8.96 -20.46 -8.87
CA SER A 250 7.69 -20.81 -9.51
C SER A 250 6.51 -20.71 -8.56
#